data_AF-A0A945AR56-F1
#
_entry.id   AF-A0A945AR56-F1
#
_cell.length_a   1.000
_cell.length_b   1.000
_cell.length_c   1.000
_cell.angle_alpha   90.00
_cell.angle_beta   90.00
_cell.angle_gamma   90.00
#
_symmetry.space_group_name_H-M   'P 1'
#
loop_
_entity.id
_entity.type
_entity.pdbx_description
1 polymer ?
#
loop_
_entity_poly.entity_id
_entity_poly.type
_entity_poly.pdbx_seq_one_letter_code
_entity_poly.pdbx_strand_id
1 'polypeptide(L)'
;LPECQLALAQAVSYLALAPKSNACTRAIAEARHDVREKAILPVPRHLQDKHYAGAKRLGRGEGYAYAHDTPDAIAKQDYLGVERYYYQPTNRGLERDLGERVAEIRRRLRESHQLQADSSASEVQE
;
A
#
# COMPACT_ATOMS: atom_id res chain seq x y z
N LEU A 1 33.55 -1.47 -28.56
CA LEU A 1 32.34 -0.61 -28.66
C LEU A 1 32.58 0.67 -27.86
N PRO A 2 33.04 1.76 -28.51
CA PRO A 2 33.36 3.02 -27.84
C PRO A 2 32.12 3.81 -27.38
N GLU A 3 30.99 3.72 -28.07
CA GLU A 3 29.79 4.51 -27.79
C GLU A 3 29.06 4.03 -26.52
N CYS A 4 29.03 2.71 -26.26
CA CYS A 4 28.43 2.15 -25.05
C CYS A 4 29.12 2.66 -23.77
N GLN A 5 30.41 3.01 -23.84
CA GLN A 5 31.16 3.49 -22.68
C GLN A 5 30.66 4.84 -22.20
N LEU A 6 30.20 5.72 -23.11
CA LEU A 6 29.69 7.05 -22.76
C LEU A 6 28.38 6.96 -21.97
N ALA A 7 27.43 6.15 -22.45
CA ALA A 7 26.16 5.95 -21.77
C ALA A 7 26.34 5.32 -20.38
N LEU A 8 27.22 4.33 -20.27
CA LEU A 8 27.55 3.70 -18.98
C LEU A 8 28.25 4.67 -18.03
N ALA A 9 29.21 5.47 -18.51
CA ALA A 9 29.90 6.47 -17.70
C ALA A 9 28.89 7.50 -17.16
N GLN A 10 28.00 8.03 -17.99
CA GLN A 10 26.95 8.96 -17.56
C GLN A 10 26.03 8.32 -16.51
N ALA A 11 25.56 7.09 -16.74
CA ALA A 11 24.69 6.38 -15.80
C ALA A 11 25.38 6.13 -14.45
N VAL A 12 26.64 5.70 -14.46
CA VAL A 12 27.41 5.46 -13.23
C VAL A 12 27.63 6.75 -12.46
N SER A 13 28.03 7.84 -13.12
CA SER A 13 28.18 9.16 -12.48
C SER A 13 26.87 9.65 -11.87
N TYR A 14 25.75 9.51 -12.59
CA TYR A 14 24.42 9.86 -12.07
C TYR A 14 24.07 9.03 -10.83
N LEU A 15 24.20 7.71 -10.89
CA LEU A 15 23.91 6.82 -9.76
C LEU A 15 24.84 7.07 -8.58
N ALA A 16 26.12 7.39 -8.82
CA ALA A 16 27.09 7.70 -7.77
C ALA A 16 26.69 8.94 -6.97
N LEU A 17 26.17 9.96 -7.65
CA LEU A 17 25.72 11.23 -7.03
C LEU A 17 24.26 11.20 -6.53
N ALA A 18 23.45 10.24 -6.97
CA ALA A 18 22.05 10.16 -6.56
C ALA A 18 21.88 9.90 -5.04
N PRO A 19 20.82 10.43 -4.40
CA PRO A 19 20.44 10.04 -3.04
C PRO A 19 20.25 8.53 -2.94
N LYS A 20 20.91 7.88 -1.97
CA LYS A 20 20.84 6.42 -1.80
C LYS A 20 19.71 6.03 -0.86
N SER A 21 18.87 5.09 -1.27
CA SER A 21 17.88 4.44 -0.42
C SER A 21 17.72 2.98 -0.79
N ASN A 22 17.63 2.11 0.22
CA ASN A 22 17.27 0.70 0.08
C ASN A 22 15.88 0.42 0.70
N ALA A 23 15.07 1.45 0.98
CA ALA A 23 13.79 1.32 1.66
C ALA A 23 12.80 0.41 0.92
N CYS A 24 12.67 0.59 -0.41
CA CYS A 24 11.81 -0.28 -1.24
C CYS A 24 12.33 -1.74 -1.25
N THR A 25 13.65 -1.94 -1.36
CA THR A 25 14.26 -3.27 -1.32
C THR A 25 13.98 -3.99 0.00
N ARG A 26 14.11 -3.29 1.13
CA ARG A 26 13.77 -3.84 2.45
C ARG A 26 12.28 -4.16 2.56
N ALA A 27 11.42 -3.27 2.09
CA ALA A 27 9.97 -3.45 2.14
C ALA A 27 9.53 -4.72 1.40
N ILE A 28 10.02 -4.95 0.17
CA ILE A 28 9.66 -6.15 -0.60
C ILE A 28 10.28 -7.41 0.00
N ALA A 29 11.49 -7.34 0.55
CA ALA A 29 12.12 -8.47 1.22
C ALA A 29 11.31 -8.92 2.46
N GLU A 30 10.86 -7.95 3.25
CA GLU A 30 10.03 -8.19 4.44
C GLU A 30 8.65 -8.74 4.06
N ALA A 31 7.96 -8.14 3.08
CA ALA A 31 6.69 -8.65 2.60
C ALA A 31 6.81 -10.09 2.07
N ARG A 32 7.88 -10.40 1.33
CA ARG A 32 8.15 -11.77 0.86
C ARG A 32 8.46 -12.73 1.99
N HIS A 33 9.11 -12.28 3.05
CA HIS A 33 9.36 -13.10 4.23
C HIS A 33 8.05 -13.42 4.95
N ASP A 34 7.20 -12.43 5.15
CA ASP A 34 5.89 -12.62 5.78
C ASP A 34 5.01 -13.61 4.99
N VAL A 35 5.02 -13.55 3.66
CA VAL A 35 4.31 -14.53 2.82
C VAL A 35 4.83 -15.97 3.00
N ARG A 36 6.11 -16.16 3.31
CA ARG A 36 6.70 -17.50 3.50
C ARG A 36 6.46 -18.05 4.91
N GLU A 37 6.60 -17.20 5.91
CA GLU A 37 6.68 -17.64 7.31
C GLU A 37 5.38 -17.48 8.09
N LYS A 38 4.46 -16.62 7.65
CA LYS A 38 3.23 -16.31 8.38
C LYS A 38 2.02 -17.03 7.79
N ALA A 39 0.98 -17.17 8.61
CA ALA A 39 -0.30 -17.69 8.16
C ALA A 39 -0.89 -16.83 7.04
N ILE A 40 -1.46 -17.49 6.02
CA ILE A 40 -2.11 -16.81 4.90
C ILE A 40 -3.37 -16.12 5.41
N LEU A 41 -3.41 -14.81 5.28
CA LEU A 41 -4.60 -14.01 5.53
C LEU A 41 -5.50 -14.05 4.29
N PRO A 42 -6.83 -14.20 4.48
CA PRO A 42 -7.76 -14.12 3.35
C PRO A 42 -7.78 -12.69 2.81
N VAL A 43 -7.94 -12.56 1.49
CA VAL A 43 -8.14 -11.26 0.84
C VAL A 43 -9.43 -10.62 1.38
N PRO A 44 -9.41 -9.34 1.81
CA PRO A 44 -10.63 -8.64 2.24
C PRO A 44 -11.76 -8.73 1.21
N ARG A 45 -13.00 -8.99 1.65
CA ARG A 45 -14.13 -9.29 0.76
C ARG A 45 -14.36 -8.23 -0.31
N HIS A 46 -14.25 -6.96 0.06
CA HIS A 46 -14.42 -5.82 -0.83
C HIS A 46 -13.33 -5.71 -1.91
N LEU A 47 -12.19 -6.39 -1.75
CA LEU A 47 -11.13 -6.48 -2.76
C LEU A 47 -11.20 -7.75 -3.62
N GLN A 48 -12.10 -8.69 -3.29
CA GLN A 48 -12.26 -9.90 -4.09
C GLN A 48 -12.98 -9.60 -5.41
N ASP A 49 -12.64 -10.35 -6.46
CA ASP A 49 -13.25 -10.18 -7.77
C ASP A 49 -14.77 -10.38 -7.73
N LYS A 50 -15.50 -9.45 -8.36
CA LYS A 50 -16.96 -9.41 -8.44
C LYS A 50 -17.52 -9.94 -9.76
N HIS A 51 -16.69 -10.23 -10.75
CA HIS A 51 -17.13 -10.42 -12.13
C HIS A 51 -17.53 -11.86 -12.50
N TYR A 52 -17.36 -12.84 -11.60
CA TYR A 52 -17.74 -14.22 -11.85
C TYR A 52 -19.13 -14.55 -11.26
N ALA A 53 -19.84 -15.51 -11.88
CA ALA A 53 -21.26 -15.78 -11.61
C ALA A 53 -21.62 -16.08 -10.14
N GLY A 54 -20.66 -16.57 -9.34
CA GLY A 54 -20.86 -16.87 -7.93
C GLY A 54 -20.54 -15.72 -6.97
N ALA A 55 -19.99 -14.59 -7.45
CA ALA A 55 -19.50 -13.50 -6.63
C ALA A 55 -20.59 -12.85 -5.76
N LYS A 56 -21.74 -12.55 -6.38
CA LYS A 56 -22.89 -11.90 -5.71
C LYS A 56 -23.45 -12.76 -4.58
N ARG A 57 -23.50 -14.09 -4.76
CA ARG A 57 -23.96 -15.02 -3.72
C ARG A 57 -22.97 -15.13 -2.55
N LEU A 58 -21.69 -14.88 -2.82
CA LEU A 58 -20.60 -15.00 -1.85
C LEU A 58 -20.21 -13.64 -1.23
N GLY A 59 -20.93 -12.56 -1.55
CA GLY A 59 -20.65 -11.20 -1.07
C GLY A 59 -19.27 -10.68 -1.49
N ARG A 60 -18.75 -11.11 -2.65
CA ARG A 60 -17.42 -10.71 -3.12
C ARG A 60 -17.48 -9.36 -3.84
N GLY A 61 -16.54 -8.48 -3.51
CA GLY A 61 -16.45 -7.12 -4.06
C GLY A 61 -17.52 -6.16 -3.52
N GLU A 62 -18.37 -6.60 -2.59
CA GLU A 62 -19.31 -5.73 -1.90
C GLU A 62 -18.55 -4.77 -0.96
N GLY A 63 -18.93 -3.49 -0.99
CA GLY A 63 -18.25 -2.45 -0.21
C GLY A 63 -16.94 -1.94 -0.80
N TYR A 64 -16.57 -2.34 -2.03
CA TYR A 64 -15.39 -1.78 -2.70
C TYR A 64 -15.54 -0.27 -2.91
N ALA A 65 -14.59 0.50 -2.38
CA ALA A 65 -14.50 1.92 -2.63
C ALA A 65 -13.55 2.18 -3.81
N TYR A 66 -14.07 2.76 -4.89
CA TYR A 66 -13.23 3.17 -6.03
C TYR A 66 -12.53 4.48 -5.69
N ALA A 67 -11.20 4.46 -5.60
CA ALA A 67 -10.42 5.60 -5.11
C ALA A 67 -10.66 6.88 -5.93
N HIS A 68 -10.84 6.78 -7.25
CA HIS A 68 -11.03 7.97 -8.09
C HIS A 68 -12.33 8.72 -7.83
N ASP A 69 -13.32 8.10 -7.21
CA ASP A 69 -14.58 8.75 -6.84
C ASP A 69 -14.48 9.47 -5.48
N THR A 70 -13.37 9.29 -4.75
CA THR A 70 -13.14 9.99 -3.48
C THR A 70 -12.54 11.37 -3.73
N PRO A 71 -12.91 12.42 -2.95
CA PRO A 71 -12.45 13.79 -3.17
C PRO A 71 -10.93 13.97 -3.20
N ASP A 72 -10.22 13.04 -2.59
CA ASP A 72 -8.77 13.04 -2.42
C ASP A 72 -8.03 11.93 -3.17
N ALA A 73 -8.75 11.14 -3.95
CA ALA A 73 -8.24 9.94 -4.60
C ALA A 73 -7.63 8.92 -3.60
N ILE A 74 -8.15 8.84 -2.37
CA ILE A 74 -7.75 7.87 -1.34
C ILE A 74 -9.00 7.15 -0.83
N ALA A 75 -9.22 5.93 -1.35
CA ALA A 75 -10.28 5.07 -0.83
C ALA A 75 -9.93 4.57 0.60
N LYS A 76 -10.77 4.98 1.54
CA LYS A 76 -10.73 4.63 2.96
C LYS A 76 -11.27 3.21 3.21
N GLN A 77 -10.46 2.20 2.90
CA GLN A 77 -10.80 0.78 3.04
C GLN A 77 -9.56 -0.03 3.48
N ASP A 78 -9.77 -1.24 3.98
CA ASP A 78 -8.70 -2.13 4.42
C ASP A 78 -8.12 -2.94 3.25
N TYR A 79 -6.83 -2.73 2.97
CA TYR A 79 -6.17 -3.42 1.86
C TYR A 79 -5.50 -4.74 2.22
N LEU A 80 -5.17 -4.95 3.49
CA LEU A 80 -4.27 -6.04 3.90
C LEU A 80 -4.91 -7.02 4.88
N GLY A 81 -5.98 -6.62 5.59
CA GLY A 81 -6.59 -7.46 6.63
C GLY A 81 -5.86 -7.38 7.98
N VAL A 82 -4.73 -6.68 8.04
CA VAL A 82 -3.89 -6.51 9.24
C VAL A 82 -3.18 -5.17 9.21
N GLU A 83 -2.91 -4.61 10.39
CA GLU A 83 -2.14 -3.39 10.53
C GLU A 83 -0.64 -3.68 10.35
N ARG A 84 -0.19 -3.66 9.08
CA ARG A 84 1.23 -3.88 8.72
C ARG A 84 1.70 -2.87 7.68
N TYR A 85 2.90 -2.34 7.89
CA TYR A 85 3.53 -1.36 7.01
C TYR A 85 4.97 -1.76 6.67
N TYR A 86 5.22 -2.11 5.42
CA TYR A 86 6.55 -2.54 4.96
C TYR A 86 7.43 -1.38 4.49
N TYR A 87 6.85 -0.43 3.73
CA TYR A 87 7.63 0.68 3.19
C TYR A 87 7.86 1.77 4.26
N GLN A 88 9.13 2.01 4.57
CA GLN A 88 9.60 3.03 5.50
C GLN A 88 10.53 3.99 4.75
N PRO A 89 9.99 5.08 4.16
CA PRO A 89 10.78 6.02 3.36
C PRO A 89 11.88 6.69 4.18
N THR A 90 12.99 7.03 3.54
CA THR A 90 14.07 7.81 4.16
C THR A 90 13.87 9.31 3.95
N ASN A 91 14.61 10.14 4.67
CA ASN A 91 14.56 11.61 4.51
C ASN A 91 15.51 12.13 3.39
N ARG A 92 15.85 11.28 2.41
CA ARG A 92 16.84 11.58 1.36
C ARG A 92 16.18 11.75 0.00
N GLY A 93 16.56 12.81 -0.72
CA GLY A 93 16.04 13.06 -2.06
C GLY A 93 14.51 13.13 -2.08
N LEU A 94 13.91 12.51 -3.09
CA LEU A 94 12.45 12.46 -3.28
C LEU A 94 11.71 11.70 -2.17
N GLU A 95 12.39 10.79 -1.45
CA GLU A 95 11.71 10.00 -0.41
C GLU A 95 11.22 10.85 0.77
N ARG A 96 11.77 12.06 0.97
CA ARG A 96 11.24 12.99 1.97
C ARG A 96 9.78 13.35 1.67
N ASP A 97 9.51 13.76 0.44
CA ASP A 97 8.18 14.18 0.00
C ASP A 97 7.23 12.96 -0.07
N LEU A 98 7.76 11.79 -0.46
CA LEU A 98 7.01 10.53 -0.36
C LEU A 98 6.68 10.15 1.08
N GLY A 99 7.57 10.45 2.04
CA GLY A 99 7.34 10.23 3.47
C GLY A 99 6.14 11.01 3.97
N GLU A 100 6.04 12.29 3.60
CA GLU A 100 4.88 13.13 3.91
C GLU A 100 3.59 12.56 3.29
N ARG A 101 3.65 12.15 2.01
CA ARG A 101 2.50 11.54 1.33
C ARG A 101 2.05 10.23 2.00
N VAL A 102 2.99 9.37 2.38
CA VAL A 102 2.71 8.10 3.07
C VAL A 102 2.10 8.35 4.45
N ALA A 103 2.61 9.33 5.19
CA ALA A 103 2.05 9.70 6.49
C ALA A 103 0.60 10.17 6.36
N GLU A 104 0.31 10.98 5.35
CA GLU A 104 -1.03 11.48 5.08
C GLU A 104 -2.00 10.36 4.69
N ILE A 105 -1.59 9.45 3.78
CA ILE A 105 -2.39 8.28 3.41
C ILE A 105 -2.70 7.44 4.65
N ARG A 106 -1.69 7.14 5.48
CA ARG A 106 -1.88 6.34 6.72
C ARG A 106 -2.82 7.02 7.71
N ARG A 107 -2.74 8.35 7.85
CA ARG A 107 -3.65 9.11 8.72
C ARG A 107 -5.11 8.92 8.25
N ARG A 108 -5.37 9.11 6.96
CA ARG A 108 -6.73 8.97 6.40
C ARG A 108 -7.29 7.56 6.47
N LEU A 109 -6.44 6.54 6.29
CA LEU A 109 -6.84 5.15 6.45
C LEU A 109 -7.16 4.78 7.91
N ARG A 110 -6.42 5.33 8.88
CA ARG A 110 -6.71 5.09 10.31
C ARG A 110 -8.01 5.74 10.77
N GLU A 111 -8.31 6.95 10.29
CA GLU A 111 -9.58 7.62 10.59
C GLU A 111 -10.79 6.77 10.20
N SER A 112 -10.73 6.02 9.08
CA SER A 112 -11.81 5.10 8.71
C SER A 112 -11.92 3.87 9.60
N HIS A 113 -10.80 3.32 10.07
CA HIS A 113 -10.84 2.18 10.99
C HIS A 113 -11.51 2.57 12.32
N GLN A 114 -11.27 3.78 12.81
CA GLN A 114 -11.91 4.28 14.04
C GLN A 114 -13.42 4.47 13.85
N LEU A 115 -13.84 5.09 12.74
CA LEU A 115 -15.26 5.31 12.41
C LEU A 115 -16.05 4.00 12.26
N GLN A 116 -15.44 2.96 11.69
CA GLN A 116 -16.07 1.63 11.56
C GLN A 116 -16.15 0.89 12.90
N ALA A 117 -15.12 1.00 13.74
CA ALA A 117 -15.13 0.41 15.07
C ALA A 117 -16.23 1.05 15.96
N ASP A 118 -16.37 2.37 15.92
CA ASP A 118 -17.34 3.10 16.73
C ASP A 118 -18.80 2.83 16.29
N SER A 119 -19.07 2.66 14.98
CA SER A 119 -20.43 2.31 14.50
C SER A 119 -20.82 0.87 14.86
N SER A 120 -19.87 -0.07 14.79
CA SER A 120 -20.11 -1.46 15.18
C SER A 120 -20.30 -1.64 16.69
N ALA A 121 -19.77 -0.74 17.52
CA ALA A 121 -19.99 -0.74 18.97
C ALA A 121 -21.38 -0.24 19.37
N SER A 122 -22.01 0.65 18.58
CA SER A 122 -23.38 1.14 18.82
C SER A 122 -24.48 0.17 18.38
N GLU A 123 -24.25 -0.68 17.38
CA GLU A 123 -25.24 -1.64 16.87
C GLU A 123 -25.41 -2.90 17.75
N VAL A 124 -24.54 -3.11 18.74
CA VAL A 124 -24.59 -4.26 19.66
C VAL A 124 -25.38 -3.93 20.95
N GLN A 125 -25.90 -2.71 21.09
CA GLN A 125 -26.69 -2.26 22.24
C GLN A 125 -28.22 -2.19 22.02
N GLU A 126 -28.73 -2.66 20.88
CA GLU A 126 -30.16 -2.92 20.63
C GLU A 126 -30.46 -4.42 20.47
#